data_AF-A0AAX3MZ47-F1
#
_entry.id   AF-A0AAX3MZ47-F1
#
_cell.length_a   1.000
_cell.length_b   1.000
_cell.length_c   1.000
_cell.angle_alpha   90.00
_cell.angle_beta   90.00
_cell.angle_gamma   90.00
#
_symmetry.space_group_name_H-M   'P 1'
#
loop_
_entity.id
_entity.type
_entity.pdbx_description
1 polymer ?
#
loop_
_entity_poly.entity_id
_entity_poly.type
_entity_poly.pdbx_seq_one_letter_code
_entity_poly.pdbx_strand_id
1 'polypeptide(L)'
;METAVNNTTLSIFFDESGKKNNAVQLMGALCFPTDIYKNDSLIMMHELNKEYSFHWTDYSGDAKMRNGIIKLFQMAAKISPYAQLNILHYHYSQIEADAIRFGSRLKAEIIEYTVYTKFPERIMYGLLREYDKSSQLNAALYIEHAYEYERLDLANSLKKQLNAHALYRGEPYFVSECSYKRKGEEIGVELTDLLLGIIRTIMENSTSNSRSKREQRNLIFILYKLGLLECFIQNMSIYEWTGQSILTERNFKTYINLFIAKHFDEYRRIEV
;
A
#
# COMPACT_ATOMS: atom_id res chain seq x y z
N MET A 1 -37.48 12.72 -11.62
CA MET A 1 -37.09 12.26 -10.28
C MET A 1 -35.59 12.39 -10.20
N GLU A 2 -35.07 13.39 -9.48
CA GLU A 2 -33.66 13.42 -9.10
C GLU A 2 -33.45 12.28 -8.10
N THR A 3 -32.74 11.25 -8.52
CA THR A 3 -32.19 10.25 -7.59
C THR A 3 -31.21 10.96 -6.68
N ALA A 4 -31.44 10.90 -5.36
CA ALA A 4 -30.49 11.40 -4.38
C ALA A 4 -29.13 10.74 -4.62
N VAL A 5 -28.13 11.54 -4.97
CA VAL A 5 -26.76 11.06 -5.17
C VAL A 5 -26.12 10.99 -3.79
N ASN A 6 -25.74 9.79 -3.37
CA ASN A 6 -24.96 9.62 -2.14
C ASN A 6 -23.52 10.04 -2.43
N ASN A 7 -23.07 11.10 -1.74
CA ASN A 7 -21.70 11.57 -1.83
C ASN A 7 -20.86 10.90 -0.74
N THR A 8 -19.89 10.07 -1.13
CA THR A 8 -18.93 9.46 -0.21
C THR A 8 -17.56 10.04 -0.48
N THR A 9 -16.84 10.43 0.57
CA THR A 9 -15.45 10.87 0.45
C THR A 9 -14.51 9.74 0.83
N LEU A 10 -13.44 9.55 0.06
CA LEU A 10 -12.40 8.55 0.28
C LEU A 10 -11.06 9.24 0.52
N SER A 11 -10.28 8.69 1.46
CA SER A 11 -8.89 9.05 1.70
C SER A 11 -8.02 7.86 1.29
N ILE A 12 -7.12 8.08 0.34
CA ILE A 12 -6.26 7.03 -0.23
C ILE A 12 -4.80 7.39 0.00
N PHE A 13 -4.05 6.46 0.58
CA PHE A 13 -2.65 6.60 0.95
C PHE A 13 -1.80 5.66 0.11
N PHE A 14 -0.68 6.13 -0.42
CA PHE A 14 0.15 5.35 -1.34
C PHE A 14 1.63 5.41 -1.00
N ASP A 15 2.27 4.25 -1.12
CA ASP A 15 3.71 4.09 -0.97
C ASP A 15 4.24 2.89 -1.80
N GLU A 16 5.55 2.73 -1.84
CA GLU A 16 6.28 1.62 -2.46
C GLU A 16 7.18 0.88 -1.46
N SER A 17 7.35 -0.43 -1.65
CA SER A 17 8.31 -1.22 -0.88
C SER A 17 9.15 -2.11 -1.78
N GLY A 18 10.46 -1.86 -1.76
CA GLY A 18 11.44 -2.57 -2.57
C GLY A 18 11.75 -1.83 -3.86
N LYS A 19 13.05 -1.61 -4.10
CA LYS A 19 13.59 -0.98 -5.31
C LYS A 19 14.09 -2.05 -6.29
N LYS A 20 14.61 -1.61 -7.43
CA LYS A 20 15.11 -2.43 -8.55
C LYS A 20 15.92 -3.69 -8.17
N ASN A 21 16.72 -3.63 -7.10
CA ASN A 21 17.61 -4.74 -6.70
C ASN A 21 16.97 -5.73 -5.72
N ASN A 22 15.73 -5.49 -5.28
CA ASN A 22 15.05 -6.36 -4.34
C ASN A 22 14.33 -7.50 -5.07
N ALA A 23 14.26 -8.68 -4.45
CA ALA A 23 13.62 -9.85 -5.04
C ALA A 23 12.09 -9.70 -5.16
N VAL A 24 11.50 -8.87 -4.31
CA VAL A 24 10.07 -8.55 -4.28
C VAL A 24 9.95 -7.03 -4.33
N GLN A 25 9.21 -6.52 -5.31
CA GLN A 25 8.92 -5.10 -5.48
C GLN A 25 7.42 -4.88 -5.44
N LEU A 26 6.97 -4.09 -4.47
CA LEU A 26 5.57 -3.80 -4.23
C LEU A 26 5.31 -2.31 -4.36
N MET A 27 4.16 -1.97 -4.89
CA MET A 27 3.50 -0.68 -4.69
C MET A 27 2.11 -0.95 -4.17
N GLY A 28 1.58 -0.08 -3.32
CA GLY A 28 0.20 -0.25 -2.89
C GLY A 28 -0.44 1.02 -2.40
N ALA A 29 -1.77 0.95 -2.36
CA ALA A 29 -2.60 2.00 -1.83
C ALA A 29 -3.61 1.46 -0.83
N LEU A 30 -3.71 2.14 0.31
CA LEU A 30 -4.68 1.89 1.36
C LEU A 30 -5.79 2.94 1.27
N CYS A 31 -7.04 2.52 1.23
CA CYS A 31 -8.21 3.38 1.15
C CYS A 31 -9.07 3.25 2.40
N PHE A 32 -9.62 4.37 2.87
CA PHE A 32 -10.69 4.42 3.86
C PHE A 32 -11.76 5.43 3.44
N PRO A 33 -13.05 5.21 3.79
CA PRO A 33 -14.02 6.28 3.86
C PRO A 33 -13.52 7.38 4.79
N THR A 34 -13.50 8.62 4.29
CA THR A 34 -12.89 9.76 5.00
C THR A 34 -13.55 10.01 6.35
N ASP A 35 -14.86 9.82 6.48
CA ASP A 35 -15.57 10.04 7.75
C ASP A 35 -15.21 9.00 8.82
N ILE A 36 -14.88 7.78 8.39
CA ILE A 36 -14.40 6.71 9.28
C ILE A 36 -12.96 6.96 9.65
N TYR A 37 -12.14 7.34 8.66
CA TYR A 37 -10.75 7.70 8.88
C TYR A 37 -10.69 8.83 9.89
N LYS A 38 -11.27 10.00 9.58
CA LYS A 38 -11.21 11.27 10.35
C LYS A 38 -12.03 11.32 11.64
N ASN A 39 -12.62 10.21 12.08
CA ASN A 39 -13.23 10.15 13.41
C ASN A 39 -12.15 10.37 14.51
N ASP A 40 -12.52 10.41 15.79
CA ASP A 40 -11.59 10.50 16.93
C ASP A 40 -10.42 9.50 16.84
N SER A 41 -10.63 8.37 16.15
CA SER A 41 -9.60 7.39 15.81
C SER A 41 -8.42 7.99 15.03
N LEU A 42 -8.64 8.87 14.03
CA LEU A 42 -7.53 9.52 13.30
C LEU A 42 -6.68 10.37 14.22
N ILE A 43 -7.33 11.21 15.03
CA ILE A 43 -6.62 12.13 15.92
C ILE A 43 -5.70 11.31 16.80
N MET A 44 -6.23 10.25 17.44
CA MET A 44 -5.43 9.38 18.27
C MET A 44 -4.32 8.66 17.49
N MET A 45 -4.58 8.18 16.26
CA MET A 45 -3.56 7.51 15.44
C MET A 45 -2.46 8.49 15.02
N HIS A 46 -2.82 9.71 14.64
CA HIS A 46 -1.89 10.75 14.23
C HIS A 46 -1.02 11.25 15.38
N GLU A 47 -1.54 11.28 16.62
CA GLU A 47 -0.73 11.57 17.81
C GLU A 47 0.44 10.57 17.97
N LEU A 48 0.36 9.35 17.43
CA LEU A 48 1.48 8.41 17.45
C LEU A 48 2.69 8.91 16.67
N ASN A 49 2.51 9.71 15.62
CA ASN A 49 3.63 10.28 14.85
C ASN A 49 4.47 11.27 15.67
N LYS A 50 3.93 11.81 16.78
CA LYS A 50 4.70 12.66 17.70
C LYS A 50 5.64 11.84 18.60
N GLU A 51 5.30 10.58 18.84
CA GLU A 51 6.02 9.71 19.77
C GLU A 51 6.92 8.69 19.06
N TYR A 52 6.52 8.25 17.87
CA TYR A 52 7.14 7.19 17.08
C TYR A 52 7.42 7.66 15.65
N SER A 53 8.53 7.19 15.10
CA SER A 53 8.81 7.25 13.66
C SER A 53 8.55 5.86 13.08
N PHE A 54 7.65 5.78 12.11
CA PHE A 54 7.27 4.52 11.49
C PHE A 54 8.00 4.36 10.16
N HIS A 55 8.91 3.39 10.10
CA HIS A 55 9.46 2.93 8.84
C HIS A 55 9.82 1.45 8.93
N TRP A 56 9.22 0.61 8.09
CA TRP A 56 9.42 -0.84 8.24
C TRP A 56 10.89 -1.26 8.10
N THR A 57 11.63 -0.62 7.19
CA THR A 57 13.02 -1.03 6.92
C THR A 57 13.98 -0.66 8.05
N ASP A 58 13.63 0.35 8.87
CA ASP A 58 14.42 0.78 10.03
C ASP A 58 14.19 -0.13 11.25
N TYR A 59 13.10 -0.91 11.26
CA TYR A 59 12.81 -1.79 12.38
C TYR A 59 13.83 -2.92 12.51
N SER A 60 14.57 -2.90 13.61
CA SER A 60 15.65 -3.85 13.92
C SER A 60 15.54 -4.47 15.32
N GLY A 61 14.35 -4.39 15.93
CA GLY A 61 14.05 -4.94 17.26
C GLY A 61 13.99 -3.92 18.39
N ASP A 62 14.00 -2.62 18.08
CA ASP A 62 13.80 -1.58 19.10
C ASP A 62 12.42 -1.75 19.77
N ALA A 63 12.42 -1.77 21.10
CA ALA A 63 11.20 -2.05 21.87
C ALA A 63 10.19 -0.90 21.77
N LYS A 64 10.65 0.34 21.70
CA LYS A 64 9.77 1.51 21.58
C LYS A 64 9.06 1.46 20.22
N MET A 65 9.81 1.27 19.13
CA MET A 65 9.25 1.15 17.79
C MET A 65 8.30 -0.05 17.67
N ARG A 66 8.67 -1.22 18.23
CA ARG A 66 7.79 -2.40 18.28
C ARG A 66 6.45 -2.08 18.94
N ASN A 67 6.48 -1.45 20.11
CA ASN A 67 5.27 -1.11 20.85
C ASN A 67 4.42 -0.08 20.09
N GLY A 68 5.08 0.90 19.46
CA GLY A 68 4.41 1.87 18.59
C GLY A 68 3.68 1.20 17.42
N ILE A 69 4.34 0.26 16.73
CA ILE A 69 3.74 -0.48 15.61
C ILE A 69 2.54 -1.31 16.10
N ILE A 70 2.70 -2.06 17.20
CA ILE A 70 1.58 -2.85 17.77
C ILE A 70 0.40 -1.94 18.12
N LYS A 71 0.65 -0.80 18.78
CA LYS A 71 -0.39 0.17 19.14
C LYS A 71 -1.08 0.75 17.91
N LEU A 72 -0.32 1.11 16.87
CA LEU A 72 -0.88 1.58 15.61
C LEU A 72 -1.78 0.52 14.98
N PHE A 73 -1.33 -0.72 14.88
CA PHE A 73 -2.12 -1.82 14.33
C PHE A 73 -3.38 -2.12 15.18
N GLN A 74 -3.31 -2.05 16.51
CA GLN A 74 -4.48 -2.19 17.38
C GLN A 74 -5.54 -1.11 17.12
N MET A 75 -5.12 0.12 16.84
CA MET A 75 -6.03 1.22 16.52
C MET A 75 -6.60 1.07 15.12
N ALA A 76 -5.73 0.79 14.14
CA ALA A 76 -6.10 0.63 12.74
C ALA A 76 -7.02 -0.59 12.53
N ALA A 77 -6.85 -1.68 13.30
CA ALA A 77 -7.71 -2.85 13.26
C ALA A 77 -9.19 -2.52 13.51
N LYS A 78 -9.50 -1.50 14.33
CA LYS A 78 -10.88 -1.07 14.63
C LYS A 78 -11.61 -0.50 13.41
N ILE A 79 -10.86 0.08 12.48
CA ILE A 79 -11.40 0.70 11.26
C ILE A 79 -11.11 -0.13 10.00
N SER A 80 -10.27 -1.16 10.10
CA SER A 80 -9.89 -2.04 8.99
C SER A 80 -11.04 -2.74 8.26
N PRO A 81 -12.22 -3.03 8.85
CA PRO A 81 -13.35 -3.57 8.10
C PRO A 81 -13.85 -2.65 6.97
N TYR A 82 -13.53 -1.37 7.05
CA TYR A 82 -13.89 -0.36 6.06
C TYR A 82 -12.71 0.00 5.15
N ALA A 83 -11.55 -0.62 5.35
CA ALA A 83 -10.37 -0.39 4.55
C ALA A 83 -10.43 -1.20 3.25
N GLN A 84 -9.75 -0.71 2.21
CA GLN A 84 -9.38 -1.51 1.05
C GLN A 84 -7.90 -1.33 0.77
N LEU A 85 -7.19 -2.42 0.51
CA LEU A 85 -5.75 -2.40 0.22
C LEU A 85 -5.50 -3.01 -1.16
N ASN A 86 -5.06 -2.19 -2.11
CA ASN A 86 -4.65 -2.66 -3.43
C ASN A 86 -3.14 -2.68 -3.53
N ILE A 87 -2.57 -3.82 -3.95
CA ILE A 87 -1.13 -4.01 -4.09
C ILE A 87 -0.80 -4.52 -5.48
N LEU A 88 0.24 -3.95 -6.07
CA LEU A 88 0.87 -4.43 -7.28
C LEU A 88 2.25 -4.99 -6.95
N HIS A 89 2.42 -6.29 -7.17
CA HIS A 89 3.72 -6.93 -7.25
C HIS A 89 4.22 -6.89 -8.69
N TYR A 90 5.36 -6.26 -8.93
CA TYR A 90 5.95 -6.15 -10.27
C TYR A 90 7.39 -6.62 -10.27
N HIS A 91 7.91 -6.92 -11.47
CA HIS A 91 9.28 -7.40 -11.67
C HIS A 91 10.05 -6.43 -12.55
N TYR A 92 10.95 -5.65 -11.95
CA TYR A 92 11.74 -4.64 -12.67
C TYR A 92 12.54 -5.24 -13.84
N SER A 93 13.08 -6.45 -13.67
CA SER A 93 13.81 -7.17 -14.72
C SER A 93 12.92 -7.49 -15.93
N GLN A 94 11.65 -7.84 -15.70
CA GLN A 94 10.68 -8.06 -16.78
C GLN A 94 10.38 -6.75 -17.51
N ILE A 95 10.20 -5.65 -16.78
CA ILE A 95 10.00 -4.31 -17.38
C ILE A 95 11.21 -3.94 -18.25
N GLU A 96 12.43 -4.17 -17.77
CA GLU A 96 13.65 -3.90 -18.53
C GLU A 96 13.79 -4.76 -19.79
N ALA A 97 13.36 -6.02 -19.73
CA ALA A 97 13.34 -6.93 -20.87
C ALA A 97 12.31 -6.47 -21.90
N ASP A 98 11.09 -6.16 -21.47
CA ASP A 98 9.99 -5.73 -22.33
C ASP A 98 10.28 -4.39 -23.00
N ALA A 99 10.99 -3.49 -22.31
CA ALA A 99 11.32 -2.16 -22.81
C ALA A 99 12.42 -2.14 -23.88
N ILE A 100 13.09 -3.27 -24.16
CA ILE A 100 14.12 -3.38 -25.22
C ILE A 100 13.56 -2.96 -26.58
N ARG A 101 12.26 -3.21 -26.83
CA ARG A 101 11.58 -2.87 -28.08
C ARG A 101 11.49 -1.37 -28.39
N PHE A 102 11.65 -0.50 -27.39
CA PHE A 102 11.51 0.95 -27.57
C PHE A 102 12.81 1.67 -27.97
N GLY A 103 13.90 0.90 -28.19
CA GLY A 103 15.21 1.45 -28.51
C GLY A 103 15.91 2.09 -27.30
N SER A 104 17.24 2.18 -27.35
CA SER A 104 18.06 2.61 -26.21
C SER A 104 17.76 4.02 -25.72
N ARG A 105 17.37 4.93 -26.62
CA ARG A 105 17.13 6.34 -26.31
C ARG A 105 15.89 6.58 -25.43
N LEU A 106 14.82 5.80 -25.63
CA LEU A 106 13.55 5.99 -24.91
C LEU A 106 13.35 4.97 -23.78
N LYS A 107 14.14 3.90 -23.76
CA LYS A 107 13.99 2.79 -22.81
C LYS A 107 13.91 3.28 -21.36
N ALA A 108 14.88 4.08 -20.91
CA ALA A 108 14.94 4.52 -19.51
C ALA A 108 13.73 5.37 -19.11
N GLU A 109 13.34 6.32 -19.97
CA GLU A 109 12.20 7.21 -19.77
C GLU A 109 10.88 6.43 -19.68
N ILE A 110 10.67 5.45 -20.57
CA ILE A 110 9.45 4.64 -20.57
C ILE A 110 9.36 3.76 -19.34
N ILE A 111 10.47 3.15 -18.91
CA ILE A 111 10.51 2.34 -17.68
C ILE A 111 10.13 3.22 -16.49
N GLU A 112 10.78 4.38 -16.38
CA GLU A 112 10.58 5.30 -15.28
C GLU A 112 9.14 5.82 -15.22
N TYR A 113 8.59 6.24 -16.37
CA TYR A 113 7.19 6.64 -16.46
C TYR A 113 6.22 5.50 -16.14
N THR A 114 6.54 4.27 -16.54
CA THR A 114 5.72 3.10 -16.24
C THR A 114 5.66 2.85 -14.73
N VAL A 115 6.83 2.79 -14.08
CA VAL A 115 6.97 2.45 -12.66
C VAL A 115 6.44 3.57 -11.78
N TYR A 116 6.85 4.82 -12.01
CA TYR A 116 6.55 5.93 -11.09
C TYR A 116 5.36 6.78 -11.53
N THR A 117 4.66 6.46 -12.62
CA THR A 117 3.40 7.13 -13.01
C THR A 117 2.27 6.16 -13.31
N LYS A 118 2.47 5.21 -14.24
CA LYS A 118 1.37 4.34 -14.69
C LYS A 118 0.96 3.28 -13.67
N PHE A 119 1.91 2.70 -12.94
CA PHE A 119 1.58 1.75 -11.87
C PHE A 119 0.83 2.42 -10.71
N PRO A 120 1.28 3.57 -10.15
CA PRO A 120 0.50 4.32 -9.17
C PRO A 120 -0.92 4.62 -9.66
N GLU A 121 -1.07 5.11 -10.90
CA GLU A 121 -2.38 5.41 -11.47
C GLU A 121 -3.29 4.18 -11.49
N ARG A 122 -2.77 3.03 -11.94
CA ARG A 122 -3.53 1.79 -12.03
C ARG A 122 -3.97 1.27 -10.66
N ILE A 123 -3.10 1.39 -9.65
CA ILE A 123 -3.40 0.97 -8.26
C ILE A 123 -4.53 1.84 -7.69
N MET A 124 -4.42 3.16 -7.84
CA MET A 124 -5.43 4.13 -7.39
C MET A 124 -6.76 3.94 -8.12
N TYR A 125 -6.73 3.77 -9.45
CA TYR A 125 -7.95 3.50 -10.24
C TYR A 125 -8.67 2.24 -9.77
N GLY A 126 -7.92 1.20 -9.37
CA GLY A 126 -8.49 -0.01 -8.80
C GLY A 126 -9.30 0.19 -7.52
N LEU A 127 -9.06 1.27 -6.77
CA LEU A 127 -9.82 1.63 -5.56
C LEU A 127 -11.01 2.55 -5.83
N LEU A 128 -11.06 3.16 -7.03
CA LEU A 128 -12.05 4.18 -7.40
C LEU A 128 -13.13 3.68 -8.35
N ARG A 129 -12.92 2.53 -9.00
CA ARG A 129 -13.81 1.96 -10.01
C ARG A 129 -14.84 1.01 -9.42
N GLU A 130 -15.80 0.59 -10.24
CA GLU A 130 -16.82 -0.43 -9.91
C GLU A 130 -17.85 0.02 -8.84
N TYR A 131 -17.97 1.32 -8.61
CA TYR A 131 -19.06 1.90 -7.83
C TYR A 131 -20.26 2.19 -8.72
N ASP A 132 -21.46 1.99 -8.19
CA ASP A 132 -22.70 2.28 -8.91
C ASP A 132 -22.88 3.80 -9.11
N LYS A 133 -23.55 4.18 -10.21
CA LYS A 133 -23.83 5.57 -10.58
C LYS A 133 -24.64 6.34 -9.55
N SER A 134 -25.31 5.65 -8.62
CA SER A 134 -26.00 6.27 -7.48
C SER A 134 -25.06 6.77 -6.38
N SER A 135 -23.78 6.41 -6.44
CA SER A 135 -22.77 6.68 -5.42
C SER A 135 -21.64 7.52 -6.02
N GLN A 136 -21.71 8.83 -5.85
CA GLN A 136 -20.66 9.73 -6.30
C GLN A 136 -19.52 9.71 -5.28
N LEU A 137 -18.33 9.36 -5.73
CA LEU A 137 -17.12 9.34 -4.91
C LEU A 137 -16.32 10.62 -5.08
N ASN A 138 -15.85 11.16 -3.97
CA ASN A 138 -14.84 12.19 -3.95
C ASN A 138 -13.57 11.64 -3.29
N ALA A 139 -12.41 11.73 -3.95
CA ALA A 139 -11.18 11.13 -3.46
C ALA A 139 -10.09 12.18 -3.18
N ALA A 140 -9.48 12.07 -2.01
CA ALA A 140 -8.23 12.75 -1.67
C ALA A 140 -7.10 11.72 -1.64
N LEU A 141 -6.05 11.95 -2.44
CA LEU A 141 -4.91 11.06 -2.59
C LEU A 141 -3.69 11.64 -1.86
N TYR A 142 -3.03 10.82 -1.06
CA TYR A 142 -1.87 11.16 -0.26
C TYR A 142 -0.71 10.22 -0.60
N ILE A 143 0.39 10.77 -1.11
CA ILE A 143 1.52 10.00 -1.66
C ILE A 143 2.73 10.25 -0.76
N GLU A 144 3.47 9.20 -0.39
CA GLU A 144 4.76 9.39 0.27
C GLU A 144 5.68 10.29 -0.57
N HIS A 145 6.36 11.23 0.10
CA HIS A 145 7.25 12.16 -0.57
C HIS A 145 8.56 11.49 -0.99
N ALA A 146 8.65 11.11 -2.27
CA ALA A 146 9.89 10.62 -2.90
C ALA A 146 10.33 11.51 -4.08
N TYR A 147 11.64 11.59 -4.30
CA TYR A 147 12.23 12.39 -5.37
C TYR A 147 11.71 11.98 -6.75
N GLU A 148 11.61 10.68 -7.01
CA GLU A 148 11.14 10.12 -8.27
C GLU A 148 9.70 10.60 -8.59
N TYR A 149 8.82 10.65 -7.60
CA TYR A 149 7.42 11.10 -7.75
C TYR A 149 7.32 12.60 -7.95
N GLU A 150 8.03 13.39 -7.15
CA GLU A 150 8.05 14.85 -7.27
C GLU A 150 8.58 15.29 -8.64
N ARG A 151 9.70 14.70 -9.06
CA ARG A 151 10.38 15.03 -10.32
C ARG A 151 9.54 14.69 -11.56
N LEU A 152 8.62 13.73 -11.46
CA LEU A 152 7.68 13.35 -12.52
C LEU A 152 6.30 14.01 -12.37
N ASP A 153 6.13 14.89 -11.40
CA ASP A 153 4.87 15.58 -11.10
C ASP A 153 3.69 14.59 -10.93
N LEU A 154 3.96 13.47 -10.23
CA LEU A 154 3.01 12.37 -10.06
C LEU A 154 1.66 12.85 -9.53
N ALA A 155 1.64 13.74 -8.52
CA ALA A 155 0.41 14.19 -7.88
C ALA A 155 -0.55 14.89 -8.88
N ASN A 156 -0.02 15.83 -9.67
CA ASN A 156 -0.82 16.50 -10.69
C ASN A 156 -1.19 15.54 -11.84
N SER A 157 -0.26 14.66 -12.22
CA SER A 157 -0.46 13.65 -13.26
C SER A 157 -1.59 12.69 -12.90
N LEU A 158 -1.62 12.16 -11.67
CA LEU A 158 -2.68 11.28 -11.17
C LEU A 158 -4.03 11.97 -11.16
N LYS A 159 -4.11 13.18 -10.59
CA LYS A 159 -5.37 13.94 -10.56
C LYS A 159 -5.93 14.15 -11.96
N LYS A 160 -5.09 14.54 -12.93
CA LYS A 160 -5.52 14.75 -14.33
C LYS A 160 -5.94 13.44 -14.98
N GLN A 161 -5.12 12.39 -14.88
CA GLN A 161 -5.35 11.12 -15.55
C GLN A 161 -6.61 10.43 -15.00
N LEU A 162 -6.77 10.33 -13.68
CA LEU A 162 -7.91 9.69 -13.04
C LEU A 162 -9.22 10.45 -13.33
N ASN A 163 -9.22 11.79 -13.26
CA ASN A 163 -10.42 12.56 -13.61
C ASN A 163 -10.78 12.48 -15.10
N ALA A 164 -9.79 12.50 -15.99
CA ALA A 164 -10.04 12.24 -17.40
C ALA A 164 -10.60 10.83 -17.60
N HIS A 165 -10.11 9.86 -16.83
CA HIS A 165 -10.58 8.49 -16.84
C HIS A 165 -12.02 8.35 -16.39
N ALA A 166 -12.39 8.98 -15.28
CA ALA A 166 -13.77 9.06 -14.84
C ALA A 166 -14.68 9.62 -15.94
N LEU A 167 -14.27 10.73 -16.57
CA LEU A 167 -15.05 11.37 -17.63
C LEU A 167 -15.26 10.47 -18.85
N TYR A 168 -14.20 9.86 -19.40
CA TYR A 168 -14.33 9.07 -20.64
C TYR A 168 -15.02 7.72 -20.43
N ARG A 169 -15.00 7.18 -19.20
CA ARG A 169 -15.70 5.91 -18.86
C ARG A 169 -17.07 6.10 -18.23
N GLY A 170 -17.43 7.33 -17.85
CA GLY A 170 -18.65 7.61 -17.10
C GLY A 170 -18.64 6.97 -15.70
N GLU A 171 -17.47 6.94 -15.06
CA GLU A 171 -17.32 6.42 -13.70
C GLU A 171 -17.73 7.49 -12.68
N PRO A 172 -18.41 7.12 -11.58
CA PRO A 172 -18.97 8.07 -10.64
C PRO A 172 -17.95 8.50 -9.57
N TYR A 173 -16.75 8.92 -9.97
CA TYR A 173 -15.74 9.43 -9.04
C TYR A 173 -15.09 10.73 -9.52
N PHE A 174 -14.55 11.48 -8.56
CA PHE A 174 -13.76 12.67 -8.78
C PHE A 174 -12.60 12.73 -7.79
N VAL A 175 -11.39 12.99 -8.28
CA VAL A 175 -10.21 13.23 -7.45
C VAL A 175 -10.11 14.73 -7.17
N SER A 176 -10.49 15.15 -5.95
CA SER A 176 -10.45 16.55 -5.54
C SER A 176 -9.05 17.01 -5.15
N GLU A 177 -8.28 16.15 -4.51
CA GLU A 177 -6.96 16.46 -3.97
C GLU A 177 -5.98 15.34 -4.30
N CYS A 178 -4.74 15.73 -4.61
CA CYS A 178 -3.61 14.82 -4.65
C CYS A 178 -2.38 15.58 -4.16
N SER A 179 -1.75 15.12 -3.08
CA SER A 179 -0.62 15.81 -2.45
C SER A 179 0.45 14.83 -1.95
N TYR A 180 1.70 15.30 -1.93
CA TYR A 180 2.79 14.58 -1.28
C TYR A 180 2.75 14.82 0.22
N LYS A 181 3.07 13.79 0.99
CA LYS A 181 3.16 13.82 2.45
C LYS A 181 4.55 13.41 2.86
N ARG A 182 5.18 14.21 3.72
CA ARG A 182 6.46 13.86 4.33
C ARG A 182 6.24 12.91 5.50
N LYS A 183 7.30 12.23 5.90
CA LYS A 183 7.31 11.39 7.11
C LYS A 183 6.73 12.12 8.32
N GLY A 184 5.78 11.46 8.98
CA GLY A 184 5.05 11.97 10.13
C GLY A 184 3.86 12.87 9.82
N GLU A 185 3.66 13.35 8.58
CA GLU A 185 2.56 14.25 8.23
C GLU A 185 1.22 13.54 8.07
N GLU A 186 1.21 12.28 7.65
CA GLU A 186 -0.01 11.52 7.41
C GLU A 186 0.13 10.06 7.86
N ILE A 187 -0.56 9.67 8.93
CA ILE A 187 -0.41 8.35 9.54
C ILE A 187 -0.88 7.22 8.60
N GLY A 188 -1.81 7.52 7.69
CA GLY A 188 -2.27 6.57 6.68
C GLY A 188 -1.17 6.19 5.69
N VAL A 189 -0.24 7.12 5.37
CA VAL A 189 0.93 6.82 4.53
C VAL A 189 1.90 5.91 5.30
N GLU A 190 2.15 6.19 6.57
CA GLU A 190 3.01 5.36 7.42
C GLU A 190 2.44 3.95 7.63
N LEU A 191 1.12 3.83 7.81
CA LEU A 191 0.45 2.53 7.88
C LEU A 191 0.60 1.76 6.56
N THR A 192 0.55 2.46 5.42
CA THR A 192 0.77 1.87 4.10
C THR A 192 2.20 1.33 3.96
N ASP A 193 3.23 2.08 4.35
CA ASP A 193 4.64 1.62 4.39
C ASP A 193 4.78 0.34 5.24
N LEU A 194 4.22 0.35 6.45
CA LEU A 194 4.30 -0.80 7.36
C LEU A 194 3.62 -2.04 6.78
N LEU A 195 2.42 -1.89 6.21
CA LEU A 195 1.69 -3.00 5.56
C LEU A 195 2.49 -3.56 4.38
N LEU A 196 3.00 -2.70 3.49
CA LEU A 196 3.80 -3.12 2.34
C LEU A 196 5.09 -3.80 2.79
N GLY A 197 5.76 -3.28 3.81
CA GLY A 197 6.98 -3.87 4.38
C GLY A 197 6.75 -5.25 4.99
N ILE A 198 5.66 -5.43 5.74
CA ILE A 198 5.25 -6.72 6.30
C ILE A 198 4.94 -7.72 5.18
N ILE A 199 4.13 -7.33 4.21
CA ILE A 199 3.73 -8.17 3.06
C ILE A 199 4.95 -8.59 2.26
N ARG A 200 5.84 -7.65 1.97
CA ARG A 200 7.10 -7.93 1.30
C ARG A 200 7.96 -8.91 2.09
N THR A 201 8.05 -8.76 3.41
CA THR A 201 8.84 -9.66 4.27
C THR A 201 8.29 -11.09 4.25
N ILE A 202 6.96 -11.23 4.27
CA ILE A 202 6.27 -12.52 4.14
C ILE A 202 6.54 -13.14 2.76
N MET A 203 6.44 -12.36 1.68
CA MET A 203 6.67 -12.82 0.30
C MET A 203 8.13 -13.19 0.04
N GLU A 204 9.09 -12.39 0.55
CA GLU A 204 10.53 -12.69 0.47
C GLU A 204 10.86 -14.01 1.18
N ASN A 205 10.14 -14.33 2.26
CA ASN A 205 10.26 -15.56 3.04
C ASN A 205 11.73 -15.96 3.30
N SER A 206 12.56 -14.97 3.65
CA SER A 206 14.01 -15.12 3.73
C SER A 206 14.44 -15.91 4.97
N THR A 207 15.39 -16.83 4.80
CA THR A 207 16.07 -17.55 5.91
C THR A 207 17.18 -16.72 6.57
N SER A 208 17.32 -15.44 6.23
CA SER A 208 18.34 -14.58 6.83
C SER A 208 18.20 -14.54 8.35
N ASN A 209 19.29 -14.84 9.04
CA ASN A 209 19.38 -14.83 10.50
C ASN A 209 19.95 -13.52 11.05
N SER A 210 19.99 -12.45 10.23
CA SER A 210 20.36 -11.13 10.75
C SER A 210 19.37 -10.72 11.85
N ARG A 211 19.86 -10.00 12.85
CA ARG A 211 19.04 -9.54 13.98
C ARG A 211 17.79 -8.82 13.46
N SER A 212 17.96 -7.83 12.58
CA SER A 212 16.82 -7.07 12.03
C SER A 212 15.77 -7.97 11.37
N LYS A 213 16.17 -8.90 10.49
CA LYS A 213 15.21 -9.79 9.82
C LYS A 213 14.49 -10.72 10.80
N ARG A 214 15.19 -11.23 11.81
CA ARG A 214 14.57 -12.05 12.87
C ARG A 214 13.55 -11.24 13.67
N GLU A 215 13.89 -10.03 14.08
CA GLU A 215 12.96 -9.18 14.86
C GLU A 215 11.75 -8.75 14.01
N GLN A 216 11.93 -8.46 12.73
CA GLN A 216 10.84 -8.25 11.77
C GLN A 216 9.89 -9.46 11.70
N ARG A 217 10.42 -10.69 11.56
CA ARG A 217 9.60 -11.91 11.60
C ARG A 217 8.86 -12.07 12.93
N ASN A 218 9.55 -11.85 14.05
CA ASN A 218 8.94 -11.91 15.38
C ASN A 218 7.76 -10.95 15.51
N LEU A 219 7.91 -9.70 15.05
CA LEU A 219 6.82 -8.73 15.06
C LEU A 219 5.66 -9.16 14.15
N ILE A 220 5.93 -9.71 12.97
CA ILE A 220 4.88 -10.27 12.10
C ILE A 220 4.10 -11.38 12.83
N PHE A 221 4.79 -12.29 13.51
CA PHE A 221 4.13 -13.35 14.29
C PHE A 221 3.30 -12.81 15.45
N ILE A 222 3.79 -11.78 16.15
CA ILE A 222 3.04 -11.10 17.21
C ILE A 222 1.75 -10.50 16.62
N LEU A 223 1.85 -9.72 15.53
CA LEU A 223 0.69 -9.09 14.91
C LEU A 223 -0.31 -10.13 14.39
N TYR A 224 0.17 -11.22 13.80
CA TYR A 224 -0.66 -12.34 13.34
C TYR A 224 -1.38 -13.03 14.50
N LYS A 225 -0.67 -13.41 15.57
CA LYS A 225 -1.30 -14.08 16.72
C LYS A 225 -2.30 -13.19 17.48
N LEU A 226 -2.11 -11.87 17.44
CA LEU A 226 -3.07 -10.90 17.97
C LEU A 226 -4.27 -10.66 17.04
N GLY A 227 -4.31 -11.27 15.85
CA GLY A 227 -5.36 -11.06 14.85
C GLY A 227 -5.31 -9.70 14.14
N LEU A 228 -4.21 -8.95 14.29
CA LEU A 228 -4.10 -7.57 13.80
C LEU A 228 -3.72 -7.48 12.32
N LEU A 229 -3.12 -8.53 11.74
CA LEU A 229 -2.83 -8.57 10.30
C LEU A 229 -4.04 -9.04 9.51
N GLU A 230 -4.77 -10.02 10.05
CA GLU A 230 -5.88 -10.71 9.40
C GLU A 230 -6.97 -9.73 8.97
N CYS A 231 -7.24 -8.71 9.78
CA CYS A 231 -8.27 -7.72 9.45
C CYS A 231 -7.94 -6.92 8.18
N PHE A 232 -6.65 -6.71 7.86
CA PHE A 232 -6.23 -6.07 6.60
C PHE A 232 -6.17 -7.05 5.45
N ILE A 233 -5.71 -8.28 5.69
CA ILE A 233 -5.58 -9.32 4.67
C ILE A 233 -6.94 -9.66 4.03
N GLN A 234 -8.02 -9.61 4.80
CA GLN A 234 -9.38 -9.91 4.30
C GLN A 234 -9.87 -8.91 3.24
N ASN A 235 -9.43 -7.66 3.31
CA ASN A 235 -9.84 -6.57 2.41
C ASN A 235 -8.72 -6.16 1.46
N MET A 236 -7.79 -7.08 1.19
CA MET A 236 -6.62 -6.82 0.37
C MET A 236 -6.68 -7.59 -0.95
N SER A 237 -6.41 -6.89 -2.03
CA SER A 237 -6.20 -7.46 -3.36
C SER A 237 -4.74 -7.25 -3.77
N ILE A 238 -4.03 -8.36 -4.02
CA ILE A 238 -2.65 -8.33 -4.52
C ILE A 238 -2.60 -8.88 -5.93
N TYR A 239 -2.10 -8.06 -6.85
CA TYR A 239 -2.00 -8.39 -8.26
C TYR A 239 -0.55 -8.52 -8.67
N GLU A 240 -0.25 -9.53 -9.48
CA GLU A 240 1.06 -9.68 -10.10
C GLU A 240 1.06 -9.13 -11.53
N TRP A 241 2.04 -8.28 -11.82
CA TRP A 241 2.34 -7.81 -13.16
C TRP A 241 3.47 -8.64 -13.78
N THR A 242 3.15 -9.34 -14.87
CA THR A 242 4.06 -10.21 -15.62
C THR A 242 4.20 -9.80 -17.09
N GLY A 243 3.87 -8.54 -17.43
CA GLY A 243 3.83 -8.06 -18.83
C GLY A 243 2.57 -8.42 -19.61
N GLN A 244 1.62 -9.13 -19.00
CA GLN A 244 0.36 -9.53 -19.63
C GLN A 244 -0.72 -8.42 -19.54
N SER A 245 -1.71 -8.48 -20.44
CA SER A 245 -2.82 -7.52 -20.49
C SER A 245 -3.77 -7.61 -19.30
N ILE A 246 -3.84 -8.78 -18.65
CA ILE A 246 -4.69 -9.06 -17.50
C ILE A 246 -3.78 -9.26 -16.28
N LEU A 247 -4.06 -8.52 -15.20
CA LEU A 247 -3.39 -8.71 -13.93
C LEU A 247 -3.91 -9.99 -13.28
N THR A 248 -2.99 -10.82 -12.79
CA THR A 248 -3.37 -12.05 -12.07
C THR A 248 -3.44 -11.74 -10.58
N GLU A 249 -4.62 -11.89 -9.99
CA GLU A 249 -4.77 -11.80 -8.54
C GLU A 249 -4.10 -13.00 -7.86
N ARG A 250 -3.40 -12.74 -6.76
CA ARG A 250 -2.70 -13.77 -5.97
C ARG A 250 -3.36 -13.90 -4.60
N ASN A 251 -3.54 -15.15 -4.17
CA ASN A 251 -4.05 -15.41 -2.83
C ASN A 251 -2.93 -15.23 -1.79
N PHE A 252 -2.97 -14.12 -1.05
CA PHE A 252 -1.93 -13.80 -0.07
C PHE A 252 -1.83 -14.81 1.08
N LYS A 253 -2.93 -15.48 1.43
CA LYS A 253 -2.97 -16.51 2.48
C LYS A 253 -1.97 -17.64 2.20
N THR A 254 -1.72 -17.96 0.93
CA THR A 254 -0.72 -18.95 0.54
C THR A 254 0.68 -18.53 0.97
N TYR A 255 1.05 -17.26 0.80
CA TYR A 255 2.36 -16.76 1.22
C TYR A 255 2.53 -16.78 2.74
N ILE A 256 1.50 -16.39 3.49
CA ILE A 256 1.51 -16.47 4.95
C ILE A 256 1.70 -17.91 5.43
N ASN A 257 0.95 -18.86 4.86
CA ASN A 257 1.06 -20.26 5.26
C ASN A 257 2.47 -20.80 5.00
N LEU A 258 3.06 -20.49 3.84
CA LEU A 258 4.44 -20.88 3.50
C LEU A 258 5.47 -20.19 4.40
N PHE A 259 5.23 -18.94 4.78
CA PHE A 259 6.08 -18.19 5.69
C PHE A 259 6.07 -18.78 7.11
N ILE A 260 4.88 -19.02 7.66
CA ILE A 260 4.72 -19.65 8.99
C ILE A 260 5.31 -21.07 8.98
N ALA A 261 5.04 -21.87 7.94
CA ALA A 261 5.57 -23.23 7.85
C ALA A 261 7.10 -23.25 7.83
N LYS A 262 7.73 -22.32 7.09
CA LYS A 262 9.19 -22.22 7.00
C LYS A 262 9.84 -21.78 8.32
N HIS A 263 9.14 -20.97 9.11
CA HIS A 263 9.61 -20.38 10.36
C HIS A 263 8.86 -20.91 11.58
N PHE A 264 8.37 -22.15 11.52
CA PHE A 264 7.40 -22.66 12.49
C PHE A 264 7.94 -22.72 13.92
N ASP A 265 9.23 -23.03 14.10
CA ASP A 265 9.87 -23.04 15.42
C ASP A 265 9.93 -21.65 16.06
N GLU A 266 10.22 -20.61 15.26
CA GLU A 266 10.19 -19.21 15.71
C GLU A 266 8.75 -18.82 16.07
N TYR A 267 7.80 -19.09 15.18
CA TYR A 267 6.38 -18.81 15.38
C TYR A 267 5.81 -19.44 16.66
N ARG A 268 6.16 -20.69 16.95
CA ARG A 268 5.70 -21.41 18.15
C ARG A 268 6.17 -20.79 19.46
N ARG A 269 7.36 -20.17 19.47
CA ARG A 269 7.98 -19.58 20.68
C ARG A 269 7.46 -18.18 21.01
N ILE A 270 6.74 -17.54 20.09
CA ILE A 270 6.14 -16.22 20.35
C ILE A 270 4.99 -16.36 21.33
N GLU A 271 5.07 -15.67 22.46
CA GLU A 271 4.00 -15.49 23.43
C GLU A 271 3.42 -14.08 23.27
N VAL A 272 2.10 -13.95 23.31
CA VAL A 272 1.33 -12.71 23.14
C VAL A 272 0.22 -12.62 24.16
#